data_AF-A0A955FC53-F1
#
_entry.id   AF-A0A955FC53-F1
#
_cell.length_a   1.000
_cell.length_b   1.000
_cell.length_c   1.000
_cell.angle_alpha   90.00
_cell.angle_beta   90.00
_cell.angle_gamma   90.00
#
_symmetry.space_group_name_H-M   'P 1'
#
loop_
_entity.id
_entity.type
_entity.pdbx_description
1 polymer ?
#
loop_
_entity_poly.entity_id
_entity_poly.type
_entity_poly.pdbx_seq_one_letter_code
_entity_poly.pdbx_strand_id
1 'polypeptide(L)'
;MKKTYQLEGEPPRHFWRWFGIVMVVLVALSAVVLGIAWLRVSNMPQPVSYIIKTHQAGEGISTKMLFVGDVFWGRSIQTKAQASNLGYKYLTSGLSGKDRASYDAWIANFECPITDKDVPYASQVKYLKFNCRPEYLQNLAKWFTAASQANNHTENQGEWGLKQTRKNLETAGIQYFGDYDMNKTDNICEVISVPAKTVKTGKVVQLPIALCGYMYVVDVTPSDKQLAVMKKYAQVMPVIAMPHMGVEYRSSAEAAKVSAYERMIDNGADAVIGAHPHVIQNSESYKGKLIAFSEGNFLFDQQSLGRATTLGLGVGLTLTISDAKAAGIYQKLAPNCVAYKDDCLDSLNAQLKQRPTIGVSYDFTCYDEAGGTPRLGTKSTCDKARADATVSKLTDLATTW
;
A
#
# COMPACT_ATOMS: atom_id res chain seq x y z
N MET A 1 -72.10 17.03 40.77
CA MET A 1 -72.54 16.02 39.79
C MET A 1 -71.31 15.45 39.09
N LYS A 2 -70.98 14.17 39.30
CA LYS A 2 -69.89 13.46 38.59
C LYS A 2 -70.40 13.04 37.20
N LYS A 3 -69.66 13.34 36.12
CA LYS A 3 -69.86 12.73 34.81
C LYS A 3 -68.83 11.62 34.62
N THR A 4 -69.29 10.38 34.65
CA THR A 4 -68.59 9.19 34.15
C THR A 4 -68.69 9.18 32.62
N TYR A 5 -67.55 9.12 31.93
CA TYR A 5 -67.51 8.78 30.51
C TYR A 5 -67.30 7.28 30.40
N GLN A 6 -68.32 6.57 29.94
CA GLN A 6 -68.17 5.20 29.46
C GLN A 6 -67.59 5.24 28.04
N LEU A 7 -66.47 4.55 27.85
CA LEU A 7 -65.95 4.21 26.53
C LEU A 7 -66.61 2.90 26.11
N GLU A 8 -67.63 2.98 25.26
CA GLU A 8 -68.16 1.80 24.57
C GLU A 8 -68.01 1.96 23.06
N GLY A 9 -67.51 0.91 22.43
CA GLY A 9 -67.43 0.74 20.99
C GLY A 9 -66.49 -0.41 20.67
N GLU A 10 -67.00 -1.64 20.64
CA GLU A 10 -66.24 -2.76 20.08
C GLU A 10 -65.79 -2.44 18.65
N PRO A 11 -64.56 -2.79 18.25
CA PRO A 11 -64.10 -2.55 16.89
C PRO A 11 -65.06 -3.19 15.89
N PRO A 12 -65.39 -2.52 14.77
CA PRO A 12 -66.29 -3.07 13.78
C PRO A 12 -65.84 -4.46 13.33
N ARG A 13 -66.76 -5.41 13.11
CA ARG A 13 -66.43 -6.80 12.74
C ARG A 13 -65.47 -6.94 11.53
N HIS A 14 -65.38 -5.94 10.66
CA HIS A 14 -64.44 -5.90 9.54
C HIS A 14 -63.01 -5.54 9.94
N PHE A 15 -62.81 -4.84 11.06
CA PHE A 15 -61.48 -4.50 11.59
C PHE A 15 -60.66 -5.76 11.90
N TRP A 16 -61.24 -6.71 12.61
CA TRP A 16 -60.56 -7.97 12.96
C TRP A 16 -60.26 -8.84 11.74
N ARG A 17 -61.09 -8.77 10.69
CA ARG A 17 -60.82 -9.43 9.40
C ARG A 17 -59.62 -8.81 8.69
N TRP A 18 -59.57 -7.47 8.57
CA TRP A 18 -58.47 -6.78 7.92
C TRP A 18 -57.16 -6.88 8.73
N PHE A 19 -57.25 -6.79 10.06
CA PHE A 19 -56.10 -6.99 10.95
C PHE A 19 -55.52 -8.41 10.81
N GLY A 20 -56.38 -9.44 10.76
CA GLY A 20 -55.96 -10.81 10.51
C GLY A 20 -55.26 -10.98 9.15
N ILE A 21 -55.80 -10.38 8.08
CA ILE A 21 -55.19 -10.44 6.74
C ILE A 21 -53.80 -9.77 6.73
N VAL A 22 -53.66 -8.59 7.33
CA VAL A 22 -52.37 -7.87 7.40
C VAL A 22 -51.34 -8.67 8.18
N MET A 23 -51.72 -9.27 9.31
CA MET A 23 -50.82 -10.09 10.11
C MET A 23 -50.33 -11.33 9.35
N VAL A 24 -51.21 -11.99 8.59
CA VAL A 24 -50.83 -13.14 7.75
C VAL A 24 -49.83 -12.73 6.66
N VAL A 25 -50.05 -11.58 6.02
CA VAL A 25 -49.12 -11.06 5.00
C VAL A 25 -47.75 -10.72 5.59
N LEU A 26 -47.70 -10.08 6.77
CA LEU A 26 -46.45 -9.73 7.44
C LEU A 26 -45.65 -10.96 7.87
N VAL A 27 -46.32 -12.00 8.37
CA VAL A 27 -45.67 -13.28 8.72
C VAL A 27 -45.12 -13.96 7.46
N ALA A 28 -45.89 -13.98 6.37
CA ALA A 28 -45.44 -14.56 5.10
C ALA A 28 -44.21 -13.83 4.53
N LEU A 29 -44.22 -12.49 4.55
CA LEU A 29 -43.06 -11.68 4.13
C LEU A 29 -41.83 -11.93 5.01
N SER A 30 -42.03 -12.03 6.33
CA SER A 30 -40.95 -12.33 7.27
C SER A 30 -40.32 -13.70 7.01
N ALA A 31 -41.14 -14.71 6.71
CA ALA A 31 -40.67 -16.05 6.36
C ALA A 31 -39.88 -16.06 5.04
N VAL A 32 -40.29 -15.26 4.04
CA VAL A 32 -39.55 -15.11 2.78
C VAL A 32 -38.20 -14.44 3.01
N VAL A 33 -38.13 -13.37 3.80
CA VAL A 33 -36.88 -12.68 4.13
C VAL A 33 -35.92 -13.60 4.88
N LEU A 34 -36.42 -14.34 5.87
CA LEU A 34 -35.63 -15.32 6.62
C LEU A 34 -35.18 -16.49 5.74
N GLY A 35 -36.02 -16.95 4.81
CA GLY A 35 -35.67 -17.98 3.83
C GLY A 35 -34.57 -17.53 2.87
N ILE A 36 -34.63 -16.29 2.37
CA ILE A 36 -33.58 -15.71 1.52
C ILE A 36 -32.27 -15.52 2.31
N ALA A 37 -32.35 -15.06 3.56
CA ALA A 37 -31.18 -14.94 4.43
C ALA A 37 -30.54 -16.30 4.72
N TRP A 38 -31.37 -17.32 5.01
CA TRP A 38 -30.89 -18.68 5.25
C TRP A 38 -30.29 -19.33 4.01
N LEU A 39 -30.88 -19.14 2.82
CA LEU A 39 -30.29 -19.59 1.54
C LEU A 39 -28.95 -18.90 1.25
N ARG A 40 -28.79 -17.62 1.62
CA ARG A 40 -27.50 -16.92 1.51
C ARG A 40 -26.45 -17.47 2.47
N VAL A 41 -26.83 -17.82 3.71
CA VAL A 41 -25.91 -18.38 4.71
C VAL A 41 -25.55 -19.84 4.42
N SER A 42 -26.51 -20.65 3.97
CA SER A 42 -26.30 -22.07 3.64
C SER A 42 -25.52 -22.29 2.34
N ASN A 43 -25.60 -21.35 1.39
CA ASN A 43 -24.74 -21.32 0.20
C ASN A 43 -23.44 -20.54 0.42
N MET A 44 -23.08 -20.15 1.65
CA MET A 44 -21.72 -19.69 1.92
C MET A 44 -20.76 -20.86 1.71
N PRO A 45 -19.72 -20.72 0.87
CA PRO A 45 -18.69 -21.73 0.77
C PRO A 45 -18.13 -22.03 2.17
N GLN A 46 -18.07 -23.30 2.54
CA GLN A 46 -17.28 -23.72 3.71
C GLN A 46 -15.85 -23.18 3.52
N PRO A 47 -15.17 -22.71 4.58
CA PRO A 47 -13.79 -22.26 4.46
C PRO A 47 -12.93 -23.44 3.99
N VAL A 48 -12.59 -23.43 2.71
CA VAL A 48 -11.59 -24.33 2.15
C VAL A 48 -10.25 -23.75 2.57
N SER A 49 -9.60 -24.38 3.54
CA SER A 49 -8.23 -24.05 3.88
C SER A 49 -7.34 -24.43 2.70
N TYR A 50 -6.95 -23.47 1.87
CA TYR A 50 -5.81 -23.66 1.00
C TYR A 50 -4.57 -23.62 1.87
N ILE A 51 -4.07 -24.82 2.17
CA ILE A 51 -2.66 -24.99 2.49
C ILE A 51 -1.93 -24.54 1.22
N ILE A 52 -1.52 -23.26 1.16
CA ILE A 52 -0.36 -22.90 0.34
C ILE A 52 0.68 -23.92 0.76
N LYS A 53 1.16 -24.74 -0.18
CA LYS A 53 2.28 -25.65 0.09
C LYS A 53 3.39 -24.76 0.63
N THR A 54 3.49 -24.66 1.94
CA THR A 54 4.69 -24.25 2.62
C THR A 54 5.69 -25.27 2.12
N HIS A 55 6.56 -24.86 1.21
CA HIS A 55 7.74 -25.63 0.90
C HIS A 55 8.46 -25.79 2.23
N GLN A 56 8.27 -26.96 2.86
CA GLN A 56 8.98 -27.32 4.06
C GLN A 56 10.47 -27.32 3.74
N ALA A 57 11.23 -26.68 4.62
CA ALA A 57 12.65 -26.90 4.87
C ALA A 57 13.55 -26.95 3.61
N GLY A 58 13.57 -25.88 2.83
CA GLY A 58 14.68 -25.59 1.91
C GLY A 58 15.73 -24.68 2.54
N GLU A 59 16.95 -24.66 2.01
CA GLU A 59 18.00 -23.66 2.34
C GLU A 59 17.70 -22.26 1.76
N GLY A 60 16.43 -21.99 1.43
CA GLY A 60 15.98 -20.74 0.83
C GLY A 60 16.09 -19.54 1.77
N ILE A 61 15.79 -18.37 1.24
CA ILE A 61 15.76 -17.10 1.98
C ILE A 61 14.39 -16.45 1.86
N SER A 62 13.96 -15.75 2.91
CA SER A 62 12.69 -15.04 2.95
C SER A 62 12.85 -13.67 3.59
N THR A 63 12.14 -12.67 3.07
CA THR A 63 12.04 -11.32 3.66
C THR A 63 10.58 -10.90 3.70
N LYS A 64 10.20 -10.09 4.69
CA LYS A 64 8.87 -9.49 4.80
C LYS A 64 8.99 -7.97 4.83
N MET A 65 8.53 -7.30 3.79
CA MET A 65 8.59 -5.84 3.65
C MET A 65 7.20 -5.24 3.86
N LEU A 66 7.14 -4.02 4.39
CA LEU A 66 5.92 -3.21 4.42
C LEU A 66 6.01 -2.11 3.39
N PHE A 67 5.01 -2.03 2.52
CA PHE A 67 4.76 -0.85 1.70
C PHE A 67 3.64 -0.06 2.36
N VAL A 68 3.73 1.26 2.33
CA VAL A 68 2.67 2.18 2.77
C VAL A 68 2.53 3.31 1.77
N GLY A 69 1.34 3.91 1.74
CA GLY A 69 1.01 4.94 0.76
C GLY A 69 1.67 6.30 0.99
N ASP A 70 0.96 7.36 0.62
CA ASP A 70 1.53 8.70 0.49
C ASP A 70 1.98 9.28 1.84
N VAL A 71 3.20 9.82 1.85
CA VAL A 71 3.86 10.46 2.99
C VAL A 71 4.26 11.89 2.64
N PHE A 72 3.65 12.83 3.36
CA PHE A 72 3.83 14.27 3.25
C PHE A 72 3.76 14.89 4.64
N TRP A 73 4.81 15.61 5.04
CA TRP A 73 4.89 16.26 6.37
C TRP A 73 5.06 17.78 6.31
N GLY A 74 4.71 18.41 5.19
CA GLY A 74 4.61 19.86 5.07
C GLY A 74 3.29 20.40 5.63
N ARG A 75 2.97 21.65 5.30
CA ARG A 75 1.70 22.32 5.64
C ARG A 75 1.26 22.07 7.10
N SER A 76 0.03 21.60 7.32
CA SER A 76 -0.57 21.52 8.65
C SER A 76 0.08 20.45 9.52
N ILE A 77 0.67 19.41 8.91
CA ILE A 77 1.46 18.41 9.63
C ILE A 77 2.71 19.03 10.25
N GLN A 78 3.44 19.84 9.49
CA GLN A 78 4.59 20.59 10.04
C GLN A 78 4.17 21.53 11.17
N THR A 79 3.07 22.28 11.00
CA THR A 79 2.56 23.19 12.04
C THR A 79 2.20 22.43 13.33
N LYS A 80 1.49 21.30 13.21
CA LYS A 80 1.13 20.46 14.37
C LYS A 80 2.37 19.88 15.05
N ALA A 81 3.36 19.43 14.28
CA ALA A 81 4.61 18.90 14.82
C ALA A 81 5.43 19.97 15.56
N GLN A 82 5.51 21.18 15.04
CA GLN A 82 6.21 22.31 15.68
C GLN A 82 5.50 22.79 16.95
N ALA A 83 4.17 22.72 17.00
CA ALA A 83 3.39 23.04 18.20
C ALA A 83 3.41 21.94 19.27
N SER A 84 3.81 20.72 18.89
CA SER A 84 3.90 19.57 19.80
C SER A 84 5.21 19.58 20.60
N ASN A 85 5.15 19.16 21.86
CA ASN A 85 6.35 18.87 22.67
C ASN A 85 7.19 17.69 22.14
N LEU A 86 6.66 16.92 21.18
CA LEU A 86 7.38 15.82 20.53
C LEU A 86 8.35 16.30 19.44
N GLY A 87 8.16 17.51 18.93
CA GLY A 87 8.96 18.08 17.83
C GLY A 87 9.08 17.09 16.66
N TYR A 88 10.31 16.77 16.26
CA TYR A 88 10.58 15.87 15.13
C TYR A 88 10.09 14.42 15.32
N LYS A 89 9.76 13.99 16.55
CA LYS A 89 9.19 12.67 16.82
C LYS A 89 7.68 12.62 16.57
N TYR A 90 7.02 13.77 16.37
CA TYR A 90 5.57 13.84 16.19
C TYR A 90 5.08 12.93 15.07
N LEU A 91 5.73 12.94 13.90
CA LEU A 91 5.29 12.24 12.69
C LEU A 91 5.09 10.72 12.86
N THR A 92 5.79 10.09 13.82
CA THR A 92 5.73 8.65 14.06
C THR A 92 5.24 8.31 15.46
N SER A 93 4.67 9.28 16.17
CA SER A 93 4.24 9.14 17.57
C SER A 93 3.05 8.19 17.76
N GLY A 94 2.27 7.94 16.70
CA GLY A 94 1.17 6.96 16.73
C GLY A 94 1.62 5.52 16.42
N LEU A 95 2.90 5.31 16.13
CA LEU A 95 3.47 4.01 15.80
C LEU A 95 4.25 3.43 16.99
N SER A 96 4.34 2.09 17.05
CA SER A 96 5.07 1.36 18.08
C SER A 96 6.28 0.61 17.52
N GLY A 97 7.28 0.36 18.36
CA GLY A 97 8.44 -0.46 17.98
C GLY A 97 8.08 -1.90 17.56
N LYS A 98 6.93 -2.42 18.02
CA LYS A 98 6.42 -3.73 17.59
C LYS A 98 5.96 -3.70 16.13
N ASP A 99 5.37 -2.60 15.70
CA ASP A 99 4.97 -2.41 14.30
C ASP A 99 6.21 -2.44 13.42
N ARG A 100 7.24 -1.68 13.80
CA ARG A 100 8.52 -1.64 13.08
C ARG A 100 9.21 -3.01 12.99
N ALA A 101 9.23 -3.75 14.09
CA ALA A 101 9.93 -5.04 14.19
C ALA A 101 9.24 -6.19 13.44
N SER A 102 7.99 -5.99 12.99
CA SER A 102 7.21 -7.01 12.26
C SER A 102 7.64 -7.14 10.78
N TYR A 103 8.48 -6.23 10.29
CA TYR A 103 8.93 -6.16 8.90
C TYR A 103 10.43 -5.89 8.83
N ASP A 104 11.08 -6.48 7.83
CA ASP A 104 12.52 -6.33 7.57
C ASP A 104 12.85 -4.98 6.93
N ALA A 105 11.95 -4.43 6.11
CA ALA A 105 12.07 -3.12 5.47
C ALA A 105 10.72 -2.41 5.38
N TRP A 106 10.71 -1.07 5.41
CA TRP A 106 9.52 -0.27 5.13
C TRP A 106 9.78 0.64 3.92
N ILE A 107 8.84 0.72 3.01
CA ILE A 107 8.92 1.48 1.76
C ILE A 107 7.68 2.37 1.66
N ALA A 108 7.84 3.60 1.20
CA ALA A 108 6.74 4.55 1.05
C ALA A 108 6.86 5.42 -0.19
N ASN A 109 5.79 6.12 -0.58
CA ASN A 109 5.87 7.25 -1.50
C ASN A 109 6.10 8.55 -0.72
N PHE A 110 7.24 9.22 -0.90
CA PHE A 110 7.51 10.52 -0.28
C PHE A 110 7.14 11.64 -1.25
N GLU A 111 5.97 12.25 -1.01
CA GLU A 111 5.30 13.16 -1.93
C GLU A 111 5.62 14.64 -1.62
N CYS A 112 6.90 14.92 -1.41
CA CYS A 112 7.39 16.28 -1.31
C CYS A 112 8.89 16.36 -1.56
N PRO A 113 9.37 17.50 -2.07
CA PRO A 113 10.78 17.84 -1.97
C PRO A 113 11.16 17.98 -0.50
N ILE A 114 12.37 17.52 -0.14
CA ILE A 114 12.88 17.57 1.22
C ILE A 114 14.05 18.54 1.26
N THR A 115 13.76 19.80 1.55
CA THR A 115 14.74 20.90 1.48
C THR A 115 14.64 21.84 2.67
N ASP A 116 15.73 22.55 2.93
CA ASP A 116 15.81 23.62 3.94
C ASP A 116 15.17 24.94 3.49
N LYS A 117 14.54 24.96 2.31
CA LYS A 117 13.81 26.12 1.83
C LYS A 117 12.60 26.41 2.71
N ASP A 118 12.44 27.67 3.08
CA ASP A 118 11.21 28.12 3.71
C ASP A 118 10.17 28.40 2.63
N VAL A 119 9.12 27.57 2.59
CA VAL A 119 7.99 27.73 1.69
C VAL A 119 6.75 28.00 2.55
N PRO A 120 6.20 29.23 2.52
CA PRO A 120 5.09 29.60 3.39
C PRO A 120 3.90 28.67 3.25
N TYR A 121 3.21 28.38 4.36
CA TYR A 121 2.00 27.55 4.39
C TYR A 121 0.99 27.96 3.32
N ALA A 122 0.71 29.26 3.21
CA ALA A 122 -0.22 29.80 2.23
C ALA A 122 0.19 29.50 0.78
N SER A 123 1.49 29.52 0.48
CA SER A 123 2.00 29.18 -0.87
C SER A 123 1.88 27.68 -1.15
N GLN A 124 2.16 26.83 -0.17
CA GLN A 124 2.00 25.38 -0.30
C GLN A 124 0.53 25.00 -0.51
N VAL A 125 -0.41 25.67 0.16
CA VAL A 125 -1.85 25.44 -0.01
C VAL A 125 -2.34 25.97 -1.36
N LYS A 126 -2.01 27.22 -1.70
CA LYS A 126 -2.57 27.89 -2.88
C LYS A 126 -2.07 27.32 -4.20
N TYR A 127 -0.79 26.95 -4.26
CA TYR A 127 -0.14 26.54 -5.51
C TYR A 127 0.26 25.07 -5.52
N LEU A 128 -0.07 24.31 -4.47
CA LEU A 128 0.40 22.93 -4.26
C LEU A 128 1.91 22.77 -4.45
N LYS A 129 2.66 23.83 -4.10
CA LYS A 129 4.12 23.88 -4.20
C LYS A 129 4.73 23.38 -2.90
N PHE A 130 4.77 22.07 -2.73
CA PHE A 130 5.12 21.42 -1.47
C PHE A 130 6.60 21.55 -1.12
N ASN A 131 6.88 21.55 0.18
CA ASN A 131 8.21 21.34 0.73
C ASN A 131 8.11 20.71 2.12
N CYS A 132 8.97 19.74 2.37
CA CYS A 132 9.11 19.02 3.62
C CYS A 132 10.48 19.32 4.24
N ARG A 133 10.51 19.50 5.55
CA ARG A 133 11.72 19.88 6.29
C ARG A 133 12.63 18.65 6.52
N PRO A 134 13.94 18.71 6.19
CA PRO A 134 14.87 17.58 6.32
C PRO A 134 15.12 17.14 7.76
N GLU A 135 14.89 18.01 8.75
CA GLU A 135 15.12 17.73 10.17
C GLU A 135 14.27 16.56 10.70
N TYR A 136 13.16 16.24 10.03
CA TYR A 136 12.31 15.09 10.36
C TYR A 136 12.90 13.74 9.89
N LEU A 137 13.81 13.74 8.92
CA LEU A 137 14.32 12.51 8.31
C LEU A 137 15.04 11.60 9.31
N GLN A 138 15.74 12.14 10.30
CA GLN A 138 16.40 11.33 11.33
C GLN A 138 15.42 10.45 12.12
N ASN A 139 14.16 10.90 12.29
CA ASN A 139 13.14 10.08 12.92
C ASN A 139 12.45 9.16 11.93
N LEU A 140 12.23 9.60 10.69
CA LEU A 140 11.64 8.77 9.63
C LEU A 140 12.55 7.61 9.23
N ALA A 141 13.87 7.78 9.24
CA ALA A 141 14.87 6.75 8.91
C ALA A 141 14.88 5.55 9.88
N LYS A 142 14.28 5.71 11.07
CA LYS A 142 14.07 4.58 12.00
C LYS A 142 13.00 3.62 11.49
N TRP A 143 12.15 4.09 10.58
CA TRP A 143 11.03 3.35 10.02
C TRP A 143 11.32 2.96 8.59
N PHE A 144 11.56 3.94 7.73
CA PHE A 144 11.66 3.77 6.29
C PHE A 144 13.08 3.40 5.83
N THR A 145 13.15 2.35 5.02
CA THR A 145 14.36 1.87 4.36
C THR A 145 14.55 2.53 3.00
N ALA A 146 13.45 2.73 2.27
CA ALA A 146 13.47 3.36 0.96
C ALA A 146 12.19 4.20 0.73
N ALA A 147 12.27 5.17 -0.17
CA ALA A 147 11.15 6.01 -0.54
C ALA A 147 11.11 6.26 -2.06
N SER A 148 9.93 6.17 -2.66
CA SER A 148 9.73 6.60 -4.03
C SER A 148 9.81 8.13 -4.13
N GLN A 149 10.39 8.59 -5.24
CA GLN A 149 10.41 9.98 -5.71
C GLN A 149 9.76 10.09 -7.09
N ALA A 150 8.99 9.09 -7.51
CA ALA A 150 8.22 9.12 -8.76
C ALA A 150 6.80 9.64 -8.52
N ASN A 151 6.66 10.94 -8.23
CA ASN A 151 5.37 11.58 -8.02
C ASN A 151 5.34 13.04 -8.54
N ASN A 152 4.15 13.62 -8.63
CA ASN A 152 3.92 14.98 -9.15
C ASN A 152 4.54 16.09 -8.29
N HIS A 153 4.85 15.81 -7.04
CA HIS A 153 5.36 16.84 -6.12
C HIS A 153 6.87 16.84 -5.96
N THR A 154 7.56 15.79 -6.40
CA THR A 154 9.03 15.68 -6.33
C THR A 154 9.76 16.89 -6.95
N GLU A 155 9.25 17.50 -8.02
CA GLU A 155 9.87 18.66 -8.66
C GLU A 155 9.36 20.02 -8.17
N ASN A 156 8.57 20.09 -7.09
CA ASN A 156 7.99 21.37 -6.67
C ASN A 156 9.02 22.45 -6.29
N GLN A 157 10.26 22.06 -5.97
CA GLN A 157 11.39 22.98 -5.77
C GLN A 157 12.42 22.97 -6.92
N GLY A 158 12.03 22.48 -8.10
CA GLY A 158 12.86 22.37 -9.29
C GLY A 158 14.00 21.35 -9.15
N GLU A 159 14.86 21.29 -10.17
CA GLU A 159 16.05 20.43 -10.20
C GLU A 159 16.99 20.63 -9.00
N TRP A 160 17.12 21.84 -8.46
CA TRP A 160 17.86 22.08 -7.22
C TRP A 160 17.21 21.34 -6.04
N GLY A 161 15.89 21.43 -5.92
CA GLY A 161 15.12 20.77 -4.90
C GLY A 161 15.23 19.26 -4.97
N LEU A 162 15.16 18.68 -6.16
CA LEU A 162 15.37 17.24 -6.38
C LEU A 162 16.76 16.80 -5.88
N LYS A 163 17.81 17.53 -6.24
CA LYS A 163 19.19 17.23 -5.80
C LYS A 163 19.33 17.31 -4.28
N GLN A 164 18.75 18.34 -3.65
CA GLN A 164 18.75 18.44 -2.17
C GLN A 164 17.96 17.32 -1.52
N THR A 165 16.80 16.97 -2.08
CA THR A 165 15.94 15.90 -1.58
C THR A 165 16.69 14.57 -1.55
N ARG A 166 17.31 14.20 -2.67
CA ARG A 166 18.13 12.98 -2.80
C ARG A 166 19.32 12.97 -1.85
N LYS A 167 20.04 14.10 -1.73
CA LYS A 167 21.15 14.25 -0.78
C LYS A 167 20.69 14.08 0.68
N ASN A 168 19.54 14.66 1.05
CA ASN A 168 19.01 14.61 2.40
C ASN A 168 18.52 13.19 2.75
N LEU A 169 17.88 12.50 1.81
CA LEU A 169 17.51 11.09 1.94
C LEU A 169 18.74 10.20 2.11
N GLU A 170 19.76 10.39 1.27
CA GLU A 170 21.05 9.70 1.36
C GLU A 170 21.73 9.90 2.71
N THR A 171 21.83 11.15 3.17
CA THR A 171 22.42 11.50 4.46
C THR A 171 21.65 10.87 5.63
N ALA A 172 20.33 10.73 5.50
CA ALA A 172 19.49 10.09 6.51
C ALA A 172 19.51 8.56 6.45
N GLY A 173 20.08 7.95 5.41
CA GLY A 173 20.10 6.50 5.21
C GLY A 173 18.79 5.93 4.66
N ILE A 174 17.95 6.75 4.01
CA ILE A 174 16.72 6.30 3.34
C ILE A 174 16.97 6.26 1.84
N GLN A 175 17.01 5.06 1.26
CA GLN A 175 17.21 4.92 -0.17
C GLN A 175 16.09 5.56 -0.98
N TYR A 176 16.37 5.96 -2.22
CA TYR A 176 15.34 6.51 -3.09
C TYR A 176 15.40 5.89 -4.47
N PHE A 177 14.25 5.90 -5.13
CA PHE A 177 14.09 5.41 -6.49
C PHE A 177 12.96 6.17 -7.17
N GLY A 178 12.90 6.12 -8.49
CA GLY A 178 11.95 6.88 -9.28
C GLY A 178 12.39 8.33 -9.54
N ASP A 179 11.71 8.92 -10.52
CA ASP A 179 11.89 10.32 -10.93
C ASP A 179 10.52 10.91 -11.29
N TYR A 180 10.40 12.23 -11.16
CA TYR A 180 9.21 12.96 -11.59
C TYR A 180 9.14 13.04 -13.12
N ASP A 181 10.31 13.08 -13.78
CA ASP A 181 10.40 13.19 -15.24
C ASP A 181 10.31 11.80 -15.87
N MET A 182 9.15 11.52 -16.47
CA MET A 182 8.88 10.26 -17.17
C MET A 182 9.88 9.95 -18.29
N ASN A 183 10.58 10.95 -18.84
CA ASN A 183 11.55 10.74 -19.92
C ASN A 183 12.92 10.28 -19.41
N LYS A 184 13.22 10.48 -18.11
CA LYS A 184 14.47 10.04 -17.48
C LYS A 184 14.35 8.58 -17.05
N THR A 185 15.03 7.70 -17.78
CA THR A 185 14.99 6.26 -17.50
C THR A 185 15.98 5.81 -16.42
N ASP A 186 16.98 6.63 -16.13
CA ASP A 186 18.15 6.21 -15.33
C ASP A 186 17.83 6.02 -13.84
N ASN A 187 16.74 6.61 -13.37
CA ASN A 187 16.32 6.51 -11.96
C ASN A 187 15.02 5.71 -11.79
N ILE A 188 14.47 5.08 -12.84
CA ILE A 188 13.20 4.34 -12.73
C ILE A 188 13.31 3.27 -11.65
N CYS A 189 14.38 2.47 -11.69
CA CYS A 189 14.62 1.42 -10.73
C CYS A 189 15.88 1.69 -9.91
N GLU A 190 15.85 1.27 -8.64
CA GLU A 190 17.03 1.16 -7.78
C GLU A 190 17.04 -0.23 -7.13
N VAL A 191 18.23 -0.77 -6.86
CA VAL A 191 18.37 -2.02 -6.10
C VAL A 191 18.59 -1.68 -4.64
N ILE A 192 17.69 -2.18 -3.79
CA ILE A 192 17.87 -2.13 -2.34
C ILE A 192 18.24 -3.52 -1.82
N SER A 193 19.19 -3.55 -0.89
CA SER A 193 19.57 -4.75 -0.16
C SER A 193 18.79 -4.79 1.14
N VAL A 194 17.80 -5.68 1.25
CA VAL A 194 16.94 -5.80 2.43
C VAL A 194 17.33 -6.98 3.30
N PRO A 195 17.17 -6.87 4.64
CA PRO A 195 17.34 -8.00 5.52
C PRO A 195 16.40 -9.14 5.10
N ALA A 196 16.93 -10.35 5.09
CA ALA A 196 16.22 -11.58 4.85
C ALA A 196 16.70 -12.64 5.86
N LYS A 197 15.93 -13.71 6.00
CA LYS A 197 16.26 -14.83 6.89
C LYS A 197 16.37 -16.10 6.08
N THR A 198 17.39 -16.90 6.36
CA THR A 198 17.42 -18.28 5.85
C THR A 198 16.27 -19.07 6.46
N VAL A 199 15.53 -19.82 5.64
CA VAL A 199 14.33 -20.56 6.08
C VAL A 199 14.70 -21.63 7.11
N LYS A 200 15.87 -22.27 6.97
CA LYS A 200 16.31 -23.37 7.83
C LYS A 200 16.89 -22.91 9.18
N THR A 201 17.68 -21.84 9.20
CA THR A 201 18.47 -21.45 10.40
C THR A 201 18.04 -20.12 10.99
N GLY A 202 17.19 -19.34 10.31
CA GLY A 202 16.81 -18.00 10.74
C GLY A 202 17.95 -17.00 10.72
N LYS A 203 19.10 -17.35 10.11
CA LYS A 203 20.27 -16.47 10.01
C LYS A 203 19.90 -15.27 9.14
N VAL A 204 20.22 -14.08 9.65
CA VAL A 204 20.05 -12.84 8.89
C VAL A 204 21.07 -12.79 7.76
N VAL A 205 20.55 -12.57 6.56
CA VAL A 205 21.28 -12.38 5.30
C VAL A 205 20.69 -11.19 4.57
N GLN A 206 21.22 -10.85 3.40
CA GLN A 206 20.70 -9.78 2.56
C GLN A 206 20.10 -10.34 1.28
N LEU A 207 19.05 -9.70 0.78
CA LEU A 207 18.42 -10.00 -0.50
C LEU A 207 18.32 -8.72 -1.32
N PRO A 208 18.85 -8.68 -2.56
CA PRO A 208 18.68 -7.54 -3.44
C PRO A 208 17.31 -7.58 -4.09
N ILE A 209 16.64 -6.44 -4.11
CA ILE A 209 15.31 -6.25 -4.70
C ILE A 209 15.35 -4.97 -5.52
N ALA A 210 14.83 -5.03 -6.75
CA ALA A 210 14.63 -3.82 -7.54
C ALA A 210 13.28 -3.18 -7.18
N LEU A 211 13.32 -1.91 -6.77
CA LEU A 211 12.14 -1.07 -6.61
C LEU A 211 12.07 -0.10 -7.78
N CYS A 212 10.96 -0.12 -8.52
CA CYS A 212 10.81 0.66 -9.75
C CYS A 212 9.66 1.66 -9.61
N GLY A 213 9.97 2.95 -9.53
CA GLY A 213 9.01 4.04 -9.35
C GLY A 213 8.61 4.66 -10.68
N TYR A 214 7.31 4.92 -10.87
CA TYR A 214 6.79 5.51 -12.10
C TYR A 214 5.80 6.64 -11.85
N MET A 215 6.06 7.81 -12.44
CA MET A 215 5.18 8.98 -12.32
C MET A 215 4.20 9.01 -13.50
N TYR A 216 2.91 8.73 -13.30
CA TYR A 216 1.91 8.57 -14.38
C TYR A 216 0.54 9.23 -14.12
N VAL A 217 0.48 10.32 -13.35
CA VAL A 217 -0.79 11.01 -13.00
C VAL A 217 -1.71 11.30 -14.20
N VAL A 218 -1.18 11.49 -15.41
CA VAL A 218 -1.94 11.89 -16.62
C VAL A 218 -2.29 10.74 -17.58
N ASP A 219 -3.00 9.71 -17.11
CA ASP A 219 -3.48 8.56 -17.93
C ASP A 219 -2.43 8.01 -18.93
N VAL A 220 -1.16 8.01 -18.49
CA VAL A 220 -0.04 7.59 -19.33
C VAL A 220 0.12 6.10 -19.25
N THR A 221 0.24 5.46 -20.41
CA THR A 221 0.64 4.06 -20.46
C THR A 221 2.16 3.95 -20.44
N PRO A 222 2.77 3.10 -19.59
CA PRO A 222 4.22 2.90 -19.58
C PRO A 222 4.76 2.60 -20.98
N SER A 223 5.82 3.31 -21.40
CA SER A 223 6.47 3.01 -22.68
C SER A 223 7.28 1.71 -22.59
N ASP A 224 7.48 1.02 -23.72
CA ASP A 224 8.30 -0.19 -23.76
C ASP A 224 9.75 0.08 -23.33
N LYS A 225 10.27 1.30 -23.57
CA LYS A 225 11.58 1.73 -23.10
C LYS A 225 11.65 1.77 -21.57
N GLN A 226 10.63 2.30 -20.90
CA GLN A 226 10.55 2.35 -19.45
C GLN A 226 10.42 0.93 -18.87
N LEU A 227 9.52 0.11 -19.44
CA LEU A 227 9.32 -1.28 -19.02
C LEU A 227 10.57 -2.14 -19.25
N ALA A 228 11.36 -1.86 -20.28
CA ALA A 228 12.61 -2.55 -20.55
C ALA A 228 13.67 -2.32 -19.45
N VAL A 229 13.64 -1.18 -18.74
CA VAL A 229 14.53 -0.95 -17.58
C VAL A 229 14.23 -1.98 -16.49
N MET A 230 12.97 -2.04 -16.06
CA MET A 230 12.50 -3.01 -15.06
C MET A 230 12.72 -4.46 -15.49
N LYS A 231 12.52 -4.75 -16.77
CA LYS A 231 12.68 -6.10 -17.34
C LYS A 231 14.10 -6.65 -17.20
N LYS A 232 15.14 -5.78 -17.16
CA LYS A 232 16.54 -6.19 -16.92
C LYS A 232 16.69 -6.80 -15.53
N TYR A 233 16.18 -6.12 -14.51
CA TYR A 233 16.18 -6.61 -13.12
C TYR A 233 15.36 -7.89 -12.96
N ALA A 234 14.22 -7.94 -13.64
CA ALA A 234 13.32 -9.07 -13.66
C ALA A 234 13.95 -10.35 -14.26
N GLN A 235 15.15 -10.31 -14.84
CA GLN A 235 15.83 -11.54 -15.25
C GLN A 235 16.48 -12.28 -14.09
N VAL A 236 16.79 -11.59 -12.98
CA VAL A 236 17.70 -12.13 -11.96
C VAL A 236 17.33 -11.81 -10.52
N MET A 237 16.35 -10.96 -10.25
CA MET A 237 15.97 -10.63 -8.86
C MET A 237 14.48 -10.29 -8.74
N PRO A 238 13.95 -10.22 -7.51
CA PRO A 238 12.61 -9.72 -7.28
C PRO A 238 12.46 -8.26 -7.70
N VAL A 239 11.30 -7.92 -8.26
CA VAL A 239 11.02 -6.58 -8.76
C VAL A 239 9.65 -6.10 -8.31
N ILE A 240 9.58 -4.97 -7.61
CA ILE A 240 8.33 -4.35 -7.18
C ILE A 240 8.15 -3.03 -7.92
N ALA A 241 7.03 -2.87 -8.63
CA ALA A 241 6.70 -1.63 -9.30
C ALA A 241 5.83 -0.74 -8.40
N MET A 242 6.18 0.54 -8.28
CA MET A 242 5.47 1.54 -7.49
C MET A 242 5.07 2.75 -8.35
N PRO A 243 3.99 2.61 -9.13
CA PRO A 243 3.41 3.70 -9.91
C PRO A 243 2.59 4.70 -9.07
N HIS A 244 2.71 5.98 -9.40
CA HIS A 244 1.93 7.09 -8.87
C HIS A 244 0.98 7.60 -9.97
N MET A 245 -0.29 7.16 -9.92
CA MET A 245 -1.23 7.26 -11.04
C MET A 245 -2.69 7.29 -10.57
N GLY A 246 -3.57 7.89 -11.38
CA GLY A 246 -5.03 7.80 -11.25
C GLY A 246 -5.67 9.15 -11.00
N VAL A 247 -6.98 9.17 -10.78
CA VAL A 247 -7.68 10.40 -10.39
C VAL A 247 -7.76 10.48 -8.87
N GLU A 248 -7.41 11.63 -8.32
CA GLU A 248 -7.52 11.90 -6.89
C GLU A 248 -8.93 11.56 -6.35
N TYR A 249 -8.95 10.94 -5.17
CA TYR A 249 -10.12 10.65 -4.37
C TYR A 249 -11.13 9.67 -4.99
N ARG A 250 -10.77 8.99 -6.09
CA ARG A 250 -11.57 7.88 -6.63
C ARG A 250 -11.24 6.58 -5.92
N SER A 251 -12.24 5.94 -5.34
CA SER A 251 -12.10 4.67 -4.58
C SER A 251 -11.97 3.42 -5.45
N SER A 252 -12.04 3.54 -6.78
CA SER A 252 -11.88 2.43 -7.72
C SER A 252 -10.88 2.79 -8.80
N ALA A 253 -10.02 1.85 -9.16
CA ALA A 253 -9.05 2.01 -10.23
C ALA A 253 -9.72 2.17 -11.59
N GLU A 254 -9.21 3.11 -12.39
CA GLU A 254 -9.66 3.35 -13.75
C GLU A 254 -9.07 2.33 -14.73
N ALA A 255 -9.75 2.08 -15.85
CA ALA A 255 -9.30 1.10 -16.84
C ALA A 255 -7.88 1.35 -17.36
N ALA A 256 -7.49 2.62 -17.54
CA ALA A 256 -6.13 2.99 -17.95
C ALA A 256 -5.08 2.60 -16.88
N LYS A 257 -5.42 2.79 -15.60
CA LYS A 257 -4.59 2.40 -14.46
C LYS A 257 -4.48 0.89 -14.33
N VAL A 258 -5.60 0.17 -14.47
CA VAL A 258 -5.63 -1.31 -14.54
C VAL A 258 -4.68 -1.81 -15.63
N SER A 259 -4.87 -1.34 -16.87
CA SER A 259 -4.05 -1.72 -18.02
C SER A 259 -2.56 -1.41 -17.83
N ALA A 260 -2.23 -0.24 -17.27
CA ALA A 260 -0.85 0.14 -17.00
C ALA A 260 -0.17 -0.81 -15.98
N TYR A 261 -0.88 -1.20 -14.92
CA TYR A 261 -0.33 -2.03 -13.84
C TYR A 261 -0.23 -3.50 -14.28
N GLU A 262 -1.20 -4.01 -15.05
CA GLU A 262 -1.11 -5.33 -15.68
C GLU A 262 0.11 -5.44 -16.60
N ARG A 263 0.40 -4.39 -17.39
CA ARG A 263 1.62 -4.35 -18.24
C ARG A 263 2.92 -4.41 -17.45
N MET A 264 2.95 -3.90 -16.21
CA MET A 264 4.13 -4.03 -15.35
C MET A 264 4.34 -5.48 -14.90
N ILE A 265 3.27 -6.18 -14.53
CA ILE A 265 3.31 -7.62 -14.24
C ILE A 265 3.76 -8.41 -15.48
N ASP A 266 3.22 -8.08 -16.66
CA ASP A 266 3.59 -8.72 -17.93
C ASP A 266 5.07 -8.54 -18.30
N ASN A 267 5.70 -7.48 -17.79
CA ASN A 267 7.13 -7.19 -18.01
C ASN A 267 8.02 -7.61 -16.83
N GLY A 268 7.48 -8.38 -15.88
CA GLY A 268 8.27 -9.14 -14.92
C GLY A 268 8.26 -8.61 -13.48
N ALA A 269 7.43 -7.60 -13.17
CA ALA A 269 7.16 -7.22 -11.78
C ALA A 269 6.53 -8.39 -11.00
N ASP A 270 6.91 -8.54 -9.74
CA ASP A 270 6.38 -9.56 -8.81
C ASP A 270 5.19 -9.04 -7.98
N ALA A 271 5.10 -7.73 -7.80
CA ALA A 271 3.91 -7.03 -7.36
C ALA A 271 3.90 -5.61 -7.93
N VAL A 272 2.71 -5.01 -8.00
CA VAL A 272 2.52 -3.59 -8.31
C VAL A 272 1.78 -2.95 -7.15
N ILE A 273 2.36 -1.89 -6.57
CA ILE A 273 1.84 -1.22 -5.38
C ILE A 273 1.75 0.27 -5.69
N GLY A 274 0.54 0.74 -5.98
CA GLY A 274 0.29 2.09 -6.46
C GLY A 274 0.00 3.10 -5.36
N ALA A 275 0.20 4.37 -5.71
CA ALA A 275 -0.13 5.54 -4.90
C ALA A 275 -0.82 6.62 -5.76
N HIS A 276 -1.02 7.83 -5.22
CA HIS A 276 -1.60 9.05 -5.84
C HIS A 276 -3.05 9.40 -5.50
N PRO A 277 -4.05 8.50 -5.60
CA PRO A 277 -5.44 8.90 -5.35
C PRO A 277 -5.75 9.41 -3.93
N HIS A 278 -4.80 9.30 -3.00
CA HIS A 278 -4.97 9.65 -1.59
C HIS A 278 -6.11 8.94 -0.86
N VAL A 279 -6.68 7.90 -1.47
CA VAL A 279 -7.71 7.04 -0.91
C VAL A 279 -7.36 5.60 -1.27
N ILE A 280 -7.70 4.66 -0.40
CA ILE A 280 -7.52 3.24 -0.70
C ILE A 280 -8.38 2.89 -1.92
N GLN A 281 -7.76 2.24 -2.91
CA GLN A 281 -8.47 1.66 -4.05
C GLN A 281 -8.49 0.13 -3.94
N ASN A 282 -9.28 -0.51 -4.79
CA ASN A 282 -9.30 -1.96 -4.93
C ASN A 282 -7.90 -2.53 -5.20
N SER A 283 -7.75 -3.82 -4.91
CA SER A 283 -6.59 -4.63 -5.30
C SER A 283 -7.05 -5.69 -6.30
N GLU A 284 -6.12 -6.33 -7.01
CA GLU A 284 -6.39 -7.45 -7.90
C GLU A 284 -5.29 -8.51 -7.84
N SER A 285 -5.64 -9.75 -8.16
CA SER A 285 -4.66 -10.76 -8.52
C SER A 285 -4.65 -10.92 -10.03
N TYR A 286 -3.52 -10.58 -10.65
CA TYR A 286 -3.31 -10.73 -12.08
C TYR A 286 -2.12 -11.67 -12.30
N LYS A 287 -2.36 -12.78 -13.01
CA LYS A 287 -1.37 -13.86 -13.22
C LYS A 287 -0.72 -14.36 -11.93
N GLY A 288 -1.52 -14.43 -10.86
CA GLY A 288 -1.10 -14.89 -9.56
C GLY A 288 -0.29 -13.89 -8.73
N LYS A 289 -0.16 -12.64 -9.19
CA LYS A 289 0.61 -11.58 -8.54
C LYS A 289 -0.30 -10.45 -8.06
N LEU A 290 0.10 -9.79 -6.97
CA LEU A 290 -0.68 -8.69 -6.38
C LEU A 290 -0.54 -7.41 -7.22
N ILE A 291 -1.68 -6.78 -7.45
CA ILE A 291 -1.79 -5.39 -7.86
C ILE A 291 -2.60 -4.66 -6.78
N ALA A 292 -2.00 -3.73 -6.04
CA ALA A 292 -2.72 -2.81 -5.16
C ALA A 292 -2.78 -1.45 -5.86
N PHE A 293 -3.98 -0.97 -6.23
CA PHE A 293 -4.06 0.22 -7.09
C PHE A 293 -3.76 1.53 -6.35
N SER A 294 -4.15 1.64 -5.09
CA SER A 294 -3.75 2.73 -4.22
C SER A 294 -3.75 2.30 -2.77
N GLU A 295 -2.66 2.60 -2.08
CA GLU A 295 -2.54 2.44 -0.62
C GLU A 295 -3.22 3.55 0.18
N GLY A 296 -3.68 4.64 -0.44
CA GLY A 296 -4.17 5.82 0.26
C GLY A 296 -3.06 6.58 1.02
N ASN A 297 -3.44 7.34 2.05
CA ASN A 297 -2.50 8.15 2.80
C ASN A 297 -1.96 7.39 4.01
N PHE A 298 -0.64 7.40 4.18
CA PHE A 298 -0.01 6.98 5.43
C PHE A 298 0.17 8.16 6.39
N LEU A 299 0.66 9.28 5.86
CA LEU A 299 0.80 10.56 6.58
C LEU A 299 0.63 11.69 5.57
N PHE A 300 -0.43 12.48 5.69
CA PHE A 300 -0.70 13.60 4.79
C PHE A 300 -1.42 14.72 5.54
N ASP A 301 -1.73 15.85 4.91
CA ASP A 301 -2.45 16.96 5.56
C ASP A 301 -3.92 17.09 5.10
N GLN A 302 -4.53 15.99 4.66
CA GLN A 302 -5.85 15.95 4.03
C GLN A 302 -7.00 15.54 4.96
N GLN A 303 -6.84 15.65 6.29
CA GLN A 303 -7.87 15.22 7.26
C GLN A 303 -9.20 15.95 7.10
N SER A 304 -9.22 17.17 6.55
CA SER A 304 -10.43 17.96 6.31
C SER A 304 -11.26 17.48 5.11
N LEU A 305 -10.70 16.63 4.24
CA LEU A 305 -11.40 16.11 3.05
C LEU A 305 -12.31 14.92 3.36
N GLY A 306 -12.24 14.40 4.59
CA GLY A 306 -13.13 13.35 5.10
C GLY A 306 -12.39 12.04 5.38
N ARG A 307 -13.16 11.01 5.76
CA ARG A 307 -12.59 9.79 6.31
C ARG A 307 -11.76 8.99 5.30
N ALA A 308 -12.11 9.04 4.02
CA ALA A 308 -11.43 8.26 2.98
C ALA A 308 -9.95 8.66 2.83
N THR A 309 -9.63 9.94 3.02
CA THR A 309 -8.28 10.49 2.87
C THR A 309 -7.42 10.35 4.13
N THR A 310 -7.97 9.81 5.21
CA THR A 310 -7.20 9.54 6.45
C THR A 310 -6.98 8.06 6.67
N LEU A 311 -7.30 7.23 5.67
CA LEU A 311 -7.09 5.80 5.67
C LEU A 311 -5.88 5.45 4.81
N GLY A 312 -5.07 4.52 5.33
CA GLY A 312 -3.96 3.92 4.60
C GLY A 312 -4.04 2.40 4.63
N LEU A 313 -3.65 1.77 3.54
CA LEU A 313 -3.40 0.34 3.43
C LEU A 313 -1.89 0.14 3.43
N GLY A 314 -1.38 -0.60 4.39
CA GLY A 314 -0.02 -1.10 4.37
C GLY A 314 0.02 -2.50 3.76
N VAL A 315 0.80 -2.69 2.70
CA VAL A 315 0.97 -3.99 2.03
C VAL A 315 2.18 -4.71 2.60
N GLY A 316 1.93 -5.74 3.42
CA GLY A 316 2.96 -6.63 3.95
C GLY A 316 3.33 -7.69 2.92
N LEU A 317 4.39 -7.46 2.13
CA LEU A 317 4.82 -8.37 1.08
C LEU A 317 5.91 -9.31 1.57
N THR A 318 5.64 -10.62 1.52
CA THR A 318 6.61 -11.67 1.81
C THR A 318 7.14 -12.27 0.52
N LEU A 319 8.46 -12.21 0.34
CA LEU A 319 9.17 -12.83 -0.77
C LEU A 319 9.98 -14.02 -0.28
N THR A 320 9.92 -15.13 -1.00
CA THR A 320 10.67 -16.35 -0.69
C THR A 320 11.40 -16.86 -1.92
N ILE A 321 12.71 -17.06 -1.79
CA ILE A 321 13.53 -17.74 -2.80
C ILE A 321 13.81 -19.15 -2.27
N SER A 322 13.13 -20.15 -2.82
CA SER A 322 13.28 -21.55 -2.37
C SER A 322 14.50 -22.27 -2.97
N ASP A 323 15.04 -21.75 -4.08
CA ASP A 323 16.25 -22.30 -4.71
C ASP A 323 17.49 -22.00 -3.85
N ALA A 324 18.06 -23.04 -3.26
CA ALA A 324 19.25 -22.97 -2.40
C ALA A 324 20.48 -22.38 -3.10
N LYS A 325 20.67 -22.69 -4.39
CA LYS A 325 21.80 -22.19 -5.16
C LYS A 325 21.64 -20.69 -5.42
N ALA A 326 20.45 -20.26 -5.83
CA ALA A 326 20.16 -18.84 -6.01
C ALA A 326 20.26 -18.06 -4.70
N ALA A 327 19.70 -18.61 -3.61
CA ALA A 327 19.84 -18.05 -2.27
C ALA A 327 21.32 -17.90 -1.86
N GLY A 328 22.16 -18.90 -2.15
CA GLY A 328 23.61 -18.82 -1.90
C GLY A 328 24.33 -17.77 -2.74
N ILE A 329 23.89 -17.50 -3.97
CA ILE A 329 24.43 -16.42 -4.81
C ILE A 329 24.04 -15.05 -4.24
N TYR A 330 22.76 -14.85 -3.90
CA TYR A 330 22.30 -13.61 -3.28
C TYR A 330 23.05 -13.34 -1.96
N GLN A 331 23.21 -14.36 -1.10
CA GLN A 331 23.95 -14.19 0.16
C GLN A 331 25.38 -13.69 -0.03
N LYS A 332 26.04 -14.06 -1.15
CA LYS A 332 27.41 -13.63 -1.46
C LYS A 332 27.47 -12.24 -2.11
N LEU A 333 26.49 -11.92 -2.96
CA LEU A 333 26.52 -10.69 -3.79
C LEU A 333 25.71 -9.54 -3.21
N ALA A 334 24.63 -9.80 -2.49
CA ALA A 334 23.75 -8.78 -1.91
C ALA A 334 24.46 -7.78 -0.98
N PRO A 335 25.49 -8.14 -0.20
CA PRO A 335 26.27 -7.17 0.56
C PRO A 335 27.00 -6.14 -0.31
N ASN A 336 27.25 -6.47 -1.58
CA ASN A 336 27.87 -5.58 -2.55
C ASN A 336 26.83 -4.83 -3.39
N CYS A 337 25.54 -5.16 -3.29
CA CYS A 337 24.48 -4.32 -3.84
C CYS A 337 24.31 -3.12 -2.88
N VAL A 338 25.18 -2.13 -3.05
CA VAL A 338 25.26 -1.00 -2.11
C VAL A 338 24.06 -0.07 -2.27
N ALA A 339 23.84 0.76 -1.25
CA ALA A 339 22.82 1.80 -1.32
C ALA A 339 23.21 2.84 -2.39
N TYR A 340 22.26 3.15 -3.28
CA TYR A 340 22.35 4.12 -4.39
C TYR A 340 23.25 3.70 -5.55
N LYS A 341 22.61 3.53 -6.71
CA LYS A 341 23.17 3.03 -7.96
C LYS A 341 23.54 1.56 -7.88
N ASP A 342 22.59 0.73 -8.31
CA ASP A 342 22.82 -0.66 -8.68
C ASP A 342 24.18 -0.88 -9.37
N ASP A 343 25.03 -1.62 -8.67
CA ASP A 343 26.35 -2.06 -9.09
C ASP A 343 26.46 -3.59 -9.11
N CYS A 344 25.35 -4.30 -8.86
CA CYS A 344 25.36 -5.74 -8.68
C CYS A 344 24.53 -6.51 -9.71
N LEU A 345 23.71 -5.85 -10.52
CA LEU A 345 22.95 -6.48 -11.61
C LEU A 345 23.84 -7.27 -12.57
N ASP A 346 24.96 -6.72 -13.02
CA ASP A 346 25.87 -7.43 -13.93
C ASP A 346 26.49 -8.67 -13.28
N SER A 347 26.87 -8.57 -12.00
CA SER A 347 27.38 -9.70 -11.22
C SER A 347 26.31 -10.78 -11.02
N LEU A 348 25.06 -10.38 -10.78
CA LEU A 348 23.94 -11.30 -10.64
C LEU A 348 23.62 -11.99 -11.97
N ASN A 349 23.61 -11.25 -13.10
CA ASN A 349 23.44 -11.82 -14.45
C ASN A 349 24.52 -12.85 -14.79
N ALA A 350 25.78 -12.60 -14.42
CA ALA A 350 26.87 -13.54 -14.69
C ALA A 350 26.73 -14.85 -13.89
N GLN A 351 26.12 -14.82 -12.70
CA GLN A 351 26.04 -15.98 -11.80
C GLN A 351 24.68 -16.71 -11.85
N LEU A 352 23.59 -15.97 -12.08
CA LEU A 352 22.23 -16.50 -12.22
C LEU A 352 21.91 -16.74 -13.68
N LYS A 353 22.18 -17.97 -14.15
CA LYS A 353 21.87 -18.39 -15.53
C LYS A 353 20.38 -18.35 -15.89
N GLN A 354 19.50 -18.35 -14.89
CA GLN A 354 18.05 -18.24 -15.02
C GLN A 354 17.47 -17.53 -13.80
N ARG A 355 16.35 -16.80 -13.97
CA ARG A 355 15.61 -16.20 -12.85
C ARG A 355 15.19 -17.31 -11.89
N PRO A 356 15.51 -17.22 -10.59
CA PRO A 356 14.96 -18.16 -9.62
C PRO A 356 13.45 -18.00 -9.52
N THR A 357 12.75 -19.07 -9.12
CA THR A 357 11.34 -18.96 -8.76
C THR A 357 11.21 -18.13 -7.48
N ILE A 358 10.36 -17.11 -7.53
CA ILE A 358 10.10 -16.20 -6.43
C ILE A 358 8.69 -16.50 -5.91
N GLY A 359 8.61 -17.03 -4.69
CA GLY A 359 7.35 -17.13 -3.96
C GLY A 359 6.94 -15.74 -3.48
N VAL A 360 5.70 -15.35 -3.75
CA VAL A 360 5.13 -14.08 -3.33
C VAL A 360 3.86 -14.36 -2.54
N SER A 361 3.77 -13.80 -1.33
CA SER A 361 2.55 -13.77 -0.54
C SER A 361 2.41 -12.40 0.11
N TYR A 362 1.20 -12.02 0.49
CA TYR A 362 0.93 -10.70 1.02
C TYR A 362 -0.11 -10.71 2.14
N ASP A 363 0.03 -9.75 3.04
CA ASP A 363 -0.97 -9.36 4.01
C ASP A 363 -1.14 -7.83 4.01
N PHE A 364 -2.09 -7.33 4.80
CA PHE A 364 -2.60 -5.97 4.73
C PHE A 364 -2.81 -5.51 6.15
N THR A 365 -2.23 -4.35 6.44
CA THR A 365 -2.40 -3.64 7.69
C THR A 365 -3.14 -2.35 7.40
N CYS A 366 -4.19 -2.05 8.16
CA CYS A 366 -4.87 -0.76 8.01
C CYS A 366 -4.19 0.27 8.90
N TYR A 367 -3.99 1.46 8.36
CA TYR A 367 -3.56 2.65 9.08
C TYR A 367 -4.65 3.71 9.07
N ASP A 368 -4.60 4.57 10.08
CA ASP A 368 -5.45 5.72 10.25
C ASP A 368 -4.62 6.91 10.70
N GLU A 369 -4.74 8.04 10.01
CA GLU A 369 -4.03 9.27 10.33
C GLU A 369 -4.97 10.46 10.61
N ALA A 370 -6.23 10.19 10.96
CA ALA A 370 -7.22 11.24 11.30
C ALA A 370 -6.75 12.17 12.45
N GLY A 371 -5.85 11.69 13.32
CA GLY A 371 -5.23 12.47 14.39
C GLY A 371 -4.05 13.36 13.95
N GLY A 372 -3.68 13.34 12.67
CA GLY A 372 -2.49 14.01 12.13
C GLY A 372 -1.19 13.20 12.26
N THR A 373 -1.27 11.95 12.74
CA THR A 373 -0.15 11.01 12.78
C THR A 373 -0.64 9.59 12.49
N PRO A 374 0.14 8.78 11.77
CA PRO A 374 -0.20 7.39 11.48
C PRO A 374 -0.28 6.55 12.76
N ARG A 375 -1.32 5.73 12.83
CA ARG A 375 -1.51 4.68 13.84
C ARG A 375 -2.22 3.49 13.21
N LEU A 376 -2.13 2.33 13.84
CA LEU A 376 -2.93 1.17 13.42
C LEU A 376 -4.43 1.49 13.48
N GLY A 377 -5.14 1.08 12.43
CA GLY A 377 -6.58 1.19 12.36
C GLY A 377 -7.29 0.30 13.39
N THR A 378 -8.47 0.72 13.84
CA THR A 378 -9.35 -0.16 14.63
C THR A 378 -9.90 -1.28 13.76
N LYS A 379 -10.39 -2.37 14.34
CA LYS A 379 -11.04 -3.46 13.58
C LYS A 379 -12.10 -2.94 12.60
N SER A 380 -12.98 -2.04 13.05
CA SER A 380 -14.00 -1.45 12.19
C SER A 380 -13.41 -0.63 11.04
N THR A 381 -12.31 0.10 11.30
CA THR A 381 -11.54 0.81 10.27
C THR A 381 -10.98 -0.18 9.25
N CYS A 382 -10.36 -1.25 9.72
CA CYS A 382 -9.78 -2.30 8.89
C CYS A 382 -10.83 -2.98 8.02
N ASP A 383 -12.00 -3.30 8.57
CA ASP A 383 -13.07 -4.00 7.84
C ASP A 383 -13.61 -3.15 6.68
N LYS A 384 -13.70 -1.83 6.87
CA LYS A 384 -14.09 -0.90 5.81
C LYS A 384 -13.00 -0.76 4.74
N ALA A 385 -11.75 -0.53 5.15
CA ALA A 385 -10.61 -0.46 4.24
C ALA A 385 -10.47 -1.74 3.40
N ARG A 386 -10.75 -2.91 4.00
CA ARG A 386 -10.76 -4.21 3.30
C ARG A 386 -11.88 -4.31 2.28
N ALA A 387 -13.10 -3.88 2.63
CA ALA A 387 -14.22 -3.87 1.68
C ALA A 387 -13.91 -2.99 0.46
N ASP A 388 -13.28 -1.84 0.67
CA ASP A 388 -12.86 -0.94 -0.40
C ASP A 388 -11.67 -1.50 -1.21
N ALA A 389 -10.78 -2.27 -0.56
CA ALA A 389 -9.63 -2.91 -1.19
C ALA A 389 -9.94 -4.25 -1.92
N THR A 390 -11.18 -4.77 -1.83
CA THR A 390 -11.49 -6.15 -2.23
C THR A 390 -11.19 -6.45 -3.71
N VAL A 391 -10.62 -7.63 -3.93
CA VAL A 391 -10.20 -8.18 -5.23
C VAL A 391 -11.38 -8.47 -6.16
N SER A 392 -11.47 -7.75 -7.28
CA SER A 392 -12.61 -7.83 -8.21
C SER A 392 -12.63 -9.12 -9.07
N LYS A 393 -11.54 -9.89 -9.12
CA LYS A 393 -11.44 -11.13 -9.92
C LYS A 393 -10.67 -12.22 -9.18
N LEU A 394 -11.35 -12.94 -8.30
CA LEU A 394 -10.91 -14.25 -7.84
C LEU A 394 -11.59 -15.34 -8.67
N THR A 395 -11.17 -15.52 -9.92
CA THR A 395 -11.41 -16.79 -10.62
C THR A 395 -10.27 -17.78 -10.45
N ASP A 396 -9.07 -17.36 -9.99
CA ASP A 396 -7.91 -18.28 -9.92
C ASP A 396 -7.01 -18.20 -8.66
N LEU A 397 -7.31 -17.38 -7.65
CA LEU A 397 -6.59 -17.43 -6.36
C LEU A 397 -7.51 -17.17 -5.16
N ALA A 398 -8.42 -18.11 -4.92
CA ALA A 398 -9.15 -18.13 -3.67
C ALA A 398 -8.17 -18.22 -2.47
N THR A 399 -8.35 -17.30 -1.53
CA THR A 399 -7.98 -17.35 -0.10
C THR A 399 -6.50 -17.38 0.28
N THR A 400 -6.07 -16.26 0.89
CA THR A 400 -5.55 -16.25 2.26
C THR A 400 -5.94 -14.94 2.95
N TRP A 401 -6.89 -15.02 3.89
CA TRP A 401 -7.01 -14.11 5.04
C TRP A 401 -7.45 -14.93 6.25
#